data_AF-A0A257IQD2-F1
#
_entry.id   AF-A0A257IQD2-F1
#
_cell.length_a   1.000
_cell.length_b   1.000
_cell.length_c   1.000
_cell.angle_alpha   90.00
_cell.angle_beta   90.00
_cell.angle_gamma   90.00
#
_symmetry.space_group_name_H-M   'P 1'
#
loop_
_entity.id
_entity.type
_entity.pdbx_description
1 polymer ?
#
loop_
_entity_poly.entity_id
_entity_poly.type
_entity_poly.pdbx_seq_one_letter_code
_entity_poly.pdbx_strand_id
1 'polypeptide(L)'
;FAPRPWPVPVGQHFALDIAVCPPAGATAPTALKVDADMPAHQHGMNYRPTVKAQGGGRYTADGLMFHMPGRWRLLFTVDGSAPITRELSIP
;
A
#
# COMPACT_ATOMS: atom_id res chain seq x y z
N PHE A 1 5.15 1.14 5.95
CA PHE A 1 4.24 2.13 5.34
C PHE A 1 3.54 2.88 6.46
N ALA A 2 3.01 4.07 6.18
CA ALA A 2 2.21 4.86 7.12
C ALA A 2 1.00 5.44 6.36
N PRO A 3 -0.24 5.22 6.83
CA PRO A 3 -1.41 5.83 6.22
C PRO A 3 -1.54 7.32 6.52
N ARG A 4 -2.13 8.07 5.58
CA ARG A 4 -2.48 9.49 5.74
C ARG A 4 -3.88 9.77 5.18
N PRO A 5 -4.82 10.25 6.00
CA PRO A 5 -4.71 10.46 7.45
C PRO A 5 -4.69 9.15 8.23
N TRP A 6 -4.34 9.24 9.52
CA TRP A 6 -4.54 8.17 10.50
C TRP A 6 -5.46 8.69 11.63
N PRO A 7 -6.49 7.94 12.05
CA PRO A 7 -6.90 6.63 11.55
C PRO A 7 -7.35 6.68 10.08
N VAL A 8 -7.25 5.55 9.37
CA VAL A 8 -7.70 5.46 7.98
C VAL A 8 -9.23 5.63 7.93
N PRO A 9 -9.75 6.58 7.15
CA PRO A 9 -11.19 6.80 7.06
C PRO A 9 -11.86 5.72 6.19
N VAL A 10 -12.86 5.03 6.74
CA VAL A 10 -13.68 4.10 5.97
C VAL A 10 -14.53 4.87 4.96
N GLY A 11 -14.62 4.34 3.74
CA GLY A 11 -15.43 4.92 2.67
C GLY A 11 -14.86 6.20 2.07
N GLN A 12 -13.61 6.56 2.39
CA GLN A 12 -12.95 7.75 1.85
C GLN A 12 -11.56 7.41 1.31
N HIS A 13 -11.10 8.25 0.38
CA HIS A 13 -9.75 8.10 -0.17
C HIS A 13 -8.70 8.49 0.88
N PHE A 14 -7.62 7.73 0.92
CA PHE A 14 -6.44 8.00 1.73
C PHE A 14 -5.17 7.69 0.93
N ALA A 15 -4.03 8.09 1.48
CA ALA A 15 -2.71 7.84 0.91
C ALA A 15 -1.87 6.96 1.84
N LEU A 16 -0.86 6.32 1.27
CA LEU A 16 0.21 5.65 2.02
C LEU A 16 1.56 6.32 1.72
N ASP A 17 2.30 6.65 2.76
CA ASP A 17 3.74 6.86 2.66
C ASP A 17 4.47 5.54 2.84
N ILE A 18 5.37 5.22 1.92
CA ILE A 18 6.03 3.93 1.85
C ILE A 18 7.54 4.16 1.70
N ALA A 19 8.32 3.39 2.47
CA ALA A 19 9.75 3.29 2.30
C ALA A 19 10.11 1.84 2.02
N VAL A 20 10.90 1.61 0.97
CA VAL A 20 11.47 0.32 0.62
C VAL A 20 12.97 0.42 0.80
N CYS A 21 13.50 -0.32 1.77
CA CYS A 21 14.91 -0.32 2.08
C CYS A 21 15.61 -1.45 1.34
N PRO A 22 16.49 -1.17 0.36
CA PRO A 22 17.32 -2.20 -0.24
C PRO A 22 18.34 -2.73 0.78
N PRO A 23 18.79 -3.99 0.65
CA PRO A 23 19.96 -4.47 1.38
C PRO A 23 21.18 -3.58 1.13
N ALA A 24 22.12 -3.56 2.07
CA ALA A 24 23.34 -2.78 1.92
C ALA A 24 24.09 -3.15 0.62
N GLY A 25 24.45 -2.13 -0.17
CA GLY A 25 25.12 -2.30 -1.46
C GLY A 25 24.20 -2.64 -2.64
N ALA A 26 22.89 -2.83 -2.42
CA ALA A 26 21.92 -3.03 -3.49
C ALA A 26 21.34 -1.70 -3.97
N THR A 27 20.97 -1.65 -5.25
CA THR A 27 20.35 -0.47 -5.88
C THR A 27 18.98 -0.21 -5.28
N ALA A 28 18.58 1.05 -5.19
CA ALA A 28 17.23 1.41 -4.79
C ALA A 28 16.22 0.85 -5.81
N PRO A 29 15.03 0.41 -5.36
CA PRO A 29 14.00 -0.07 -6.27
C PRO A 29 13.55 1.00 -7.26
N THR A 30 13.16 0.57 -8.45
CA THR A 30 12.74 1.48 -9.55
C THR A 30 11.23 1.60 -9.68
N ALA A 31 10.49 0.57 -9.26
CA ALA A 31 9.04 0.52 -9.35
C ALA A 31 8.43 -0.12 -8.10
N LEU A 32 7.29 0.45 -7.68
CA LEU A 32 6.44 -0.09 -6.63
C LEU A 32 4.99 -0.12 -7.12
N LYS A 33 4.34 -1.27 -7.01
CA LYS A 33 2.88 -1.40 -7.12
C LYS A 33 2.30 -1.64 -5.73
N VAL A 34 1.17 -0.99 -5.47
CA VAL A 34 0.38 -1.17 -4.25
C VAL A 34 -1.01 -1.65 -4.64
N ASP A 35 -1.52 -2.63 -3.90
CA ASP A 35 -2.87 -3.16 -4.01
C ASP A 35 -3.40 -3.51 -2.60
N ALA A 36 -4.67 -3.86 -2.49
CA ALA A 36 -5.23 -4.37 -1.24
C ALA A 36 -6.38 -5.37 -1.46
N ASP A 37 -6.64 -6.19 -0.45
CA ASP A 37 -7.82 -7.03 -0.39
C ASP A 37 -8.36 -7.18 1.03
N MET A 38 -9.61 -7.63 1.13
CA MET A 38 -10.30 -7.92 2.39
C MET A 38 -10.71 -9.40 2.40
N PRO A 39 -9.87 -10.29 2.97
CA PRO A 39 -10.11 -11.74 2.91
C PRO A 39 -11.46 -12.17 3.47
N ALA A 40 -11.93 -11.51 4.52
CA ALA A 40 -13.22 -11.81 5.16
C ALA A 40 -14.43 -11.60 4.23
N HIS A 41 -14.28 -10.78 3.19
CA HIS A 41 -15.32 -10.47 2.22
C HIS A 41 -14.91 -10.82 0.78
N GLN A 42 -13.81 -11.56 0.62
CA GLN A 42 -13.37 -12.16 -0.63
C GLN A 42 -13.33 -11.20 -1.83
N HIS A 43 -12.97 -9.94 -1.58
CA HIS A 43 -12.84 -8.92 -2.63
C HIS A 43 -11.51 -8.18 -2.53
N GLY A 44 -11.05 -7.66 -3.67
CA GLY A 44 -9.90 -6.76 -3.78
C GLY A 44 -10.29 -5.29 -3.72
N MET A 45 -9.36 -4.43 -4.12
CA MET A 45 -9.61 -3.00 -4.31
C MET A 45 -10.48 -2.71 -5.54
N ASN A 46 -11.45 -1.82 -5.38
CA ASN A 46 -12.19 -1.24 -6.51
C ASN A 46 -11.43 -0.09 -7.18
N TYR A 47 -10.48 0.52 -6.46
CA TYR A 47 -9.70 1.65 -6.92
C TYR A 47 -8.25 1.26 -7.10
N ARG A 48 -7.67 1.66 -8.22
CA ARG A 48 -6.24 1.48 -8.48
C ARG A 48 -5.48 2.71 -7.98
N PRO A 49 -4.64 2.59 -6.93
CA PRO A 49 -3.89 3.73 -6.44
C PRO A 49 -2.85 4.19 -7.46
N THR A 50 -2.57 5.50 -7.47
CA THR A 50 -1.45 6.08 -8.22
C THR A 50 -0.22 6.08 -7.33
N VAL A 51 0.85 5.41 -7.76
CA VAL A 51 2.11 5.36 -7.02
C VAL A 51 3.11 6.32 -7.63
N LYS A 52 3.67 7.21 -6.81
CA LYS A 52 4.71 8.19 -7.19
C LYS A 52 5.98 7.92 -6.41
N ALA A 53 7.11 7.82 -7.11
CA ALA A 53 8.42 7.75 -6.48
C ALA A 53 8.83 9.14 -5.95
N GLN A 54 9.29 9.19 -4.71
CA GLN A 54 9.80 10.39 -4.03
C GLN A 54 11.34 10.42 -3.94
N GLY A 55 12.00 9.43 -4.56
CA GLY A 55 13.45 9.22 -4.49
C GLY A 55 13.93 8.53 -3.21
N GLY A 56 15.09 7.86 -3.31
CA GLY A 56 15.72 7.15 -2.18
C GLY A 56 14.88 6.00 -1.62
N GLY A 57 14.18 5.26 -2.49
CA GLY A 57 13.31 4.15 -2.07
C GLY A 57 12.00 4.58 -1.38
N ARG A 58 11.66 5.87 -1.41
CA ARG A 58 10.40 6.41 -0.86
C ARG A 58 9.35 6.57 -1.93
N TYR A 59 8.09 6.31 -1.56
CA TYR A 59 6.94 6.36 -2.45
C TYR A 59 5.72 6.94 -1.72
N THR A 60 4.84 7.56 -2.50
CA THR A 60 3.48 7.87 -2.08
C THR A 60 2.51 7.07 -2.94
N ALA A 61 1.56 6.37 -2.32
CA ALA A 61 0.46 5.74 -3.02
C ALA A 61 -0.83 6.49 -2.68
N ASP A 62 -1.38 7.21 -3.65
CA ASP A 62 -2.58 8.04 -3.50
C ASP A 62 -3.81 7.31 -4.08
N GLY A 63 -4.97 7.50 -3.44
CA GLY A 63 -6.25 7.01 -3.95
C GLY A 63 -6.62 5.59 -3.51
N LEU A 64 -6.08 5.12 -2.39
CA LEU A 64 -6.62 3.92 -1.74
C LEU A 64 -7.94 4.27 -1.05
N MET A 65 -8.87 3.31 -0.95
CA MET A 65 -10.12 3.46 -0.20
C MET A 65 -10.57 2.10 0.31
N PHE A 66 -10.81 2.01 1.61
CA PHE A 66 -11.37 0.82 2.24
C PHE A 66 -12.87 1.00 2.46
N HIS A 67 -13.67 0.12 1.89
CA HIS A 67 -15.13 0.22 1.91
C HIS A 67 -15.75 -0.19 3.25
N MET A 68 -15.07 -1.00 4.04
CA MET A 68 -15.59 -1.58 5.28
C MET A 68 -14.49 -1.58 6.36
N PRO A 69 -14.87 -1.43 7.65
CA PRO A 69 -13.95 -1.69 8.75
C PRO A 69 -13.55 -3.17 8.78
N GLY A 70 -12.48 -3.48 9.51
CA GLY A 70 -11.97 -4.84 9.67
C GLY A 70 -10.54 -5.03 9.15
N ARG A 71 -10.16 -6.29 8.93
CA ARG A 71 -8.81 -6.65 8.50
C ARG A 71 -8.68 -6.56 6.99
N TRP A 72 -7.80 -5.66 6.57
CA TRP A 72 -7.35 -5.53 5.20
C TRP A 72 -5.92 -6.03 5.07
N ARG A 73 -5.58 -6.57 3.90
CA ARG A 73 -4.20 -6.85 3.53
C ARG A 73 -3.77 -5.85 2.47
N LEU A 74 -2.64 -5.21 2.70
CA LEU A 74 -1.93 -4.40 1.72
C LEU A 74 -0.90 -5.29 1.02
N LEU A 75 -0.88 -5.25 -0.30
CA LEU A 75 0.02 -6.03 -1.15
C LEU A 75 0.98 -5.07 -1.85
N PHE A 76 2.28 -5.30 -1.66
CA PHE A 76 3.35 -4.49 -2.24
C PHE A 76 4.17 -5.34 -3.21
N THR A 77 4.25 -4.93 -4.47
CA THR A 77 5.12 -5.58 -5.47
C THR A 77 6.25 -4.62 -5.82
N VAL A 78 7.49 -5.05 -5.58
CA VAL A 78 8.71 -4.25 -5.80
C VAL A 78 9.40 -4.78 -7.05
N ASP A 79 9.62 -3.94 -8.05
CA ASP A 79 10.30 -4.30 -9.31
C ASP A 79 9.79 -5.61 -9.96
N GLY A 80 8.47 -5.87 -9.89
CA GLY A 80 7.83 -7.06 -10.47
C GLY A 80 8.01 -8.35 -9.67
N SER A 81 8.54 -8.28 -8.44
CA SER A 81 8.67 -9.43 -7.54
C SER A 81 7.31 -10.04 -7.13
N ALA A 82 7.35 -11.18 -6.45
CA ALA A 82 6.19 -11.67 -5.72
C ALA A 82 5.68 -10.61 -4.72
N PRO A 83 4.35 -10.51 -4.50
CA PRO A 83 3.79 -9.56 -3.54
C PRO A 83 4.24 -9.82 -2.10
N ILE A 84 4.62 -8.74 -1.42
CA ILE A 84 4.83 -8.70 0.03
C ILE A 84 3.52 -8.25 0.67
N THR A 85 2.97 -9.08 1.55
CA THR A 85 1.70 -8.79 2.23
C THR A 85 1.93 -8.18 3.62
N ARG A 86 1.14 -7.17 3.97
CA ARG A 86 1.06 -6.59 5.32
C ARG A 86 -0.39 -6.40 5.72
N GLU A 87 -0.73 -6.75 6.96
CA GLU A 87 -2.08 -6.55 7.47
C GLU A 87 -2.24 -5.16 8.09
N LEU A 88 -3.45 -4.63 7.96
CA LEU A 88 -3.89 -3.41 8.63
C LEU A 88 -5.32 -3.62 9.14
N SER A 89 -5.53 -3.42 10.43
CA SER A 89 -6.85 -3.47 11.04
C SER A 89 -7.44 -2.08 11.11
N ILE A 90 -8.62 -1.91 10.50
CA ILE A 90 -9.40 -0.67 10.53
C ILE A 90 -10.51 -0.84 11.57
N PRO A 91 -10.55 0.02 12.61
CA PRO A 91 -11.60 -0.03 13.61
C PRO A 91 -12.98 0.32 13.05
#